data_AF-A0A6G1IFQ0-F1
#
_entry.id   AF-A0A6G1IFQ0-F1
#
_cell.length_a   1.000
_cell.length_b   1.000
_cell.length_c   1.000
_cell.angle_alpha   90.00
_cell.angle_beta   90.00
_cell.angle_gamma   90.00
#
_symmetry.space_group_name_H-M   'P 1'
#
loop_
_entity.id
_entity.type
_entity.pdbx_description
1 polymer ?
#
loop_
_entity_poly.entity_id
_entity_poly.type
_entity_poly.pdbx_seq_one_letter_code
_entity_poly.pdbx_strand_id
1 'polypeptide(L)'
;MAWTPPTTPTLSGMPNEIMCMIMLAKIKDASQSVSHEEEYIISSTEFFNLRLMSRQMAAATYLAFVDRYFKTRKHMLSKHSLFVLLRIAGCISLRGYVREVAFGPELINPHPNPRWYIDRKVWKEQELAHLKLVREQNDFDNIDGLAKRIIEAALKRLPNLERVRLDCFPQEGNELNEREWTTSYGSASILRQIGW
;
A
#
# COMPACT_ATOMS: atom_id res chain seq x y z
N MET A 1 52.45 -17.46 17.61
CA MET A 1 51.04 -17.04 17.71
C MET A 1 50.61 -16.51 16.36
N ALA A 2 49.58 -17.08 15.73
CA ALA A 2 49.03 -16.55 14.49
C ALA A 2 48.17 -15.32 14.81
N TRP A 3 48.42 -14.20 14.15
CA TRP A 3 47.58 -13.01 14.24
C TRP A 3 46.32 -13.25 13.41
N THR A 4 45.16 -13.35 14.07
CA THR A 4 43.86 -13.29 13.38
C THR A 4 43.41 -11.83 13.32
N PRO A 5 43.09 -11.31 12.12
CA PRO A 5 42.57 -9.95 12.01
C PRO A 5 41.27 -9.81 12.81
N PRO A 6 41.01 -8.63 13.41
CA PRO A 6 39.75 -8.38 14.10
C PRO A 6 38.60 -8.55 13.09
N THR A 7 37.60 -9.32 13.47
CA THR A 7 36.39 -9.53 12.67
C THR A 7 35.68 -8.20 12.47
N THR A 8 35.57 -7.75 11.22
CA THR A 8 34.77 -6.57 10.87
C THR A 8 33.33 -6.82 11.28
N PRO A 9 32.70 -5.91 12.04
CA PRO A 9 31.30 -6.08 12.43
C PRO A 9 30.44 -6.14 11.16
N THR A 10 29.68 -7.21 11.02
CA THR A 10 28.71 -7.38 9.92
C THR A 10 27.30 -7.17 10.43
N LEU A 11 26.42 -6.71 9.54
CA LEU A 11 24.99 -6.59 9.84
C LEU A 11 24.37 -7.93 10.27
N SER A 12 24.87 -9.05 9.75
CA SER A 12 24.44 -10.41 10.13
C SER A 12 24.84 -10.84 11.54
N GLY A 13 25.85 -10.22 12.14
CA GLY A 13 26.30 -10.49 13.50
C GLY A 13 25.61 -9.65 14.57
N MET A 14 24.73 -8.72 14.16
CA MET A 14 24.02 -7.83 15.08
C MET A 14 22.83 -8.55 15.74
N PRO A 15 22.54 -8.28 17.03
CA PRO A 15 21.34 -8.81 17.68
C PRO A 15 20.06 -8.38 16.95
N ASN A 16 19.06 -9.26 16.91
CA ASN A 16 17.80 -9.03 16.20
C ASN A 16 17.05 -7.80 16.74
N GLU A 17 17.18 -7.53 18.05
CA GLU A 17 16.56 -6.39 18.72
C GLU A 17 17.09 -5.07 18.16
N ILE A 18 18.42 -4.96 18.04
CA ILE A 18 19.08 -3.78 17.48
C ILE A 18 18.73 -3.65 16.00
N MET A 19 18.69 -4.76 15.26
CA MET A 19 18.25 -4.77 13.87
C MET A 19 16.84 -4.21 13.72
N CYS A 20 15.89 -4.70 14.53
CA CYS A 20 14.51 -4.23 14.50
C CYS A 20 14.42 -2.75 14.86
N MET A 21 15.18 -2.28 15.87
CA MET A 21 15.25 -0.87 16.22
C MET A 21 15.72 -0.01 15.05
N ILE A 22 16.76 -0.43 14.32
CA ILE A 22 17.26 0.30 13.14
C ILE A 22 16.20 0.32 12.02
N MET A 23 15.56 -0.82 11.74
CA MET A 23 14.56 -0.93 10.67
C MET A 23 13.28 -0.12 10.93
N LEU A 24 12.95 0.08 12.22
CA LEU A 24 11.78 0.83 12.68
C LEU A 24 12.11 2.27 13.08
N ALA A 25 13.38 2.69 12.98
CA ALA A 25 13.79 4.04 13.33
C ALA A 25 13.16 5.07 12.40
N LYS A 26 12.52 6.09 12.99
CA LYS A 26 11.81 7.16 12.29
C LYS A 26 12.63 8.44 12.23
N ILE A 27 12.42 9.24 11.20
CA ILE A 27 12.99 10.60 11.09
C ILE A 27 12.19 11.53 12.01
N LYS A 28 12.85 12.15 12.99
CA LYS A 28 12.18 12.94 14.05
C LYS A 28 11.49 14.22 13.55
N ASP A 29 11.89 14.74 12.39
CA ASP A 29 11.44 16.04 11.88
C ASP A 29 10.30 15.94 10.83
N ALA A 30 9.70 14.76 10.65
CA ALA A 30 8.61 14.56 9.68
C ALA A 30 7.29 15.30 10.02
N SER A 31 7.23 16.06 11.13
CA SER A 31 6.05 16.83 11.56
C SER A 31 5.60 17.94 10.60
N GLN A 32 6.36 18.20 9.52
CA GLN A 32 5.95 19.14 8.45
C GLN A 32 5.53 18.46 7.15
N SER A 33 5.62 17.12 7.05
CA SER A 33 5.19 16.44 5.83
C SER A 33 3.65 16.33 5.83
N VAL A 34 3.01 16.85 4.78
CA VAL A 34 1.57 16.70 4.51
C VAL A 34 1.20 15.22 4.25
N SER A 35 2.21 14.36 4.08
CA SER A 35 2.02 12.92 3.92
C SER A 35 1.70 12.26 5.25
N HIS A 36 0.59 11.51 5.30
CA HIS A 36 0.26 10.63 6.42
C HIS A 36 1.13 9.36 6.49
N GLU A 37 2.14 9.22 5.63
CA GLU A 37 3.07 8.10 5.65
C GLU A 37 4.20 8.36 6.66
N GLU A 38 4.42 7.40 7.56
CA GLU A 38 5.53 7.47 8.51
C GLU A 38 6.87 7.44 7.75
N GLU A 39 7.73 8.43 7.99
CA GLU A 39 9.05 8.50 7.37
C GLU A 39 10.10 7.78 8.23
N TYR A 40 10.78 6.80 7.62
CA TYR A 40 11.76 5.95 8.28
C TYR A 40 13.16 6.25 7.77
N ILE A 41 14.16 6.07 8.63
CA ILE A 41 15.57 6.26 8.25
C ILE A 41 15.96 5.34 7.09
N ILE A 42 15.48 4.10 7.10
CA ILE A 42 15.60 3.17 5.97
C ILE A 42 14.31 3.26 5.17
N SER A 43 14.38 3.63 3.89
CA SER A 43 13.22 3.67 3.01
C SER A 43 12.62 2.28 2.79
N SER A 44 11.36 2.20 2.34
CA SER A 44 10.72 0.90 2.06
C SER A 44 11.51 0.12 1.00
N THR A 45 12.00 0.80 -0.04
CA THR A 45 12.80 0.19 -1.11
C THR A 45 14.10 -0.40 -0.59
N GLU A 46 14.85 0.35 0.23
CA GLU A 46 16.08 -0.16 0.86
C GLU A 46 15.77 -1.34 1.77
N PHE A 47 14.68 -1.28 2.52
CA PHE A 47 14.27 -2.38 3.38
C PHE A 47 13.96 -3.65 2.57
N PHE A 48 13.25 -3.54 1.45
CA PHE A 48 13.04 -4.68 0.55
C PHE A 48 14.35 -5.23 0.00
N ASN A 49 15.26 -4.37 -0.44
CA ASN A 49 16.56 -4.78 -0.94
C ASN A 49 17.37 -5.52 0.13
N LEU A 50 17.39 -5.03 1.37
CA LEU A 50 18.05 -5.68 2.51
C LEU A 50 17.51 -7.10 2.74
N ARG A 51 16.18 -7.28 2.68
CA ARG A 51 15.55 -8.60 2.81
C ARG A 51 15.91 -9.55 1.68
N LEU A 52 16.23 -9.05 0.50
CA LEU A 52 16.64 -9.86 -0.65
C LEU A 52 18.13 -10.25 -0.60
N MET A 53 18.95 -9.60 0.23
CA MET A 53 20.40 -9.88 0.29
C MET A 53 20.70 -11.30 0.79
N SER A 54 19.97 -11.80 1.80
CA SER A 54 20.14 -13.16 2.30
C SER A 54 18.91 -13.67 3.05
N ARG A 55 18.74 -15.00 3.12
CA ARG A 55 17.67 -15.64 3.90
C ARG A 55 17.76 -15.31 5.39
N GLN A 56 18.98 -15.18 5.92
CA GLN A 56 19.20 -14.81 7.31
C GLN A 56 18.72 -13.38 7.57
N MET A 57 19.03 -12.43 6.69
CA MET A 57 18.57 -11.04 6.81
C MET A 57 17.05 -10.94 6.69
N ALA A 58 16.46 -11.70 5.77
CA ALA A 58 15.01 -11.78 5.63
C ALA A 58 14.32 -12.26 6.91
N ALA A 59 14.91 -13.26 7.60
CA ALA A 59 14.39 -13.78 8.86
C ALA A 59 14.61 -12.80 10.02
N ALA A 60 15.81 -12.25 10.16
CA ALA A 60 16.18 -11.32 11.22
C ALA A 60 15.32 -10.04 11.21
N THR A 61 14.90 -9.61 10.02
CA THR A 61 14.10 -8.39 9.84
C THR A 61 12.61 -8.63 9.66
N TYR A 62 12.15 -9.89 9.74
CA TYR A 62 10.76 -10.24 9.43
C TYR A 62 9.76 -9.50 10.31
N LEU A 63 9.99 -9.43 11.63
CA LEU A 63 9.08 -8.77 12.57
C LEU A 63 8.94 -7.28 12.29
N ALA A 64 10.06 -6.58 12.12
CA ALA A 64 10.06 -5.17 11.74
C ALA A 64 9.38 -4.94 10.40
N PHE A 65 9.56 -5.86 9.44
CA PHE A 65 8.92 -5.78 8.14
C PHE A 65 7.40 -5.91 8.25
N VAL A 66 6.91 -6.93 8.96
CA VAL A 66 5.46 -7.14 9.04
C VAL A 66 4.78 -6.04 9.83
N ASP A 67 5.42 -5.54 10.89
CA ASP A 67 4.93 -4.39 11.64
C ASP A 67 4.83 -3.16 10.73
N ARG A 68 5.94 -2.75 10.11
CA ARG A 68 5.96 -1.57 9.24
C ARG A 68 5.05 -1.65 8.03
N TYR A 69 5.06 -2.78 7.31
CA TYR A 69 4.39 -2.89 6.01
C TYR A 69 2.92 -3.31 6.10
N PHE A 70 2.52 -3.98 7.20
CA PHE A 70 1.13 -4.39 7.40
C PHE A 70 0.36 -3.57 8.43
N LYS A 71 1.02 -2.78 9.29
CA LYS A 71 0.32 -1.89 10.24
C LYS A 71 -0.73 -1.02 9.57
N THR A 72 -0.36 -0.34 8.49
CA THR A 72 -1.30 0.43 7.67
C THR A 72 -1.31 -0.12 6.25
N ARG A 73 -2.50 -0.50 5.77
CA ARG A 73 -2.70 -1.05 4.43
C ARG A 73 -3.58 -0.12 3.60
N LYS A 74 -2.96 0.54 2.64
CA LYS A 74 -3.68 1.31 1.62
C LYS A 74 -4.14 0.42 0.48
N HIS A 75 -5.40 0.54 0.11
CA HIS A 75 -6.06 -0.24 -0.93
C HIS A 75 -6.84 0.67 -1.87
N MET A 76 -6.83 0.33 -3.16
CA MET A 76 -7.72 0.90 -4.16
C MET A 76 -9.06 0.14 -4.10
N LEU A 77 -10.17 0.79 -4.48
CA LEU A 77 -11.47 0.13 -4.64
C LEU A 77 -11.57 -0.64 -5.96
N SER A 78 -10.61 -1.54 -6.20
CA SER A 78 -10.60 -2.44 -7.33
C SER A 78 -10.69 -3.88 -6.91
N LYS A 79 -11.18 -4.73 -7.81
CA LYS A 79 -11.26 -6.18 -7.61
C LYS A 79 -9.96 -6.74 -7.05
N HIS A 80 -8.84 -6.50 -7.75
CA HIS A 80 -7.55 -7.05 -7.34
C HIS A 80 -7.14 -6.59 -5.94
N SER A 81 -7.23 -5.27 -5.67
CA SER A 81 -6.76 -4.72 -4.39
C SER A 81 -7.62 -5.20 -3.22
N LEU A 82 -8.94 -5.31 -3.38
CA LEU A 82 -9.84 -5.83 -2.36
C LEU A 82 -9.66 -7.34 -2.11
N PHE A 83 -9.39 -8.13 -3.16
CA PHE A 83 -9.02 -9.53 -2.99
C PHE A 83 -7.67 -9.68 -2.27
N VAL A 84 -6.70 -8.78 -2.49
CA VAL A 84 -5.45 -8.76 -1.73
C VAL A 84 -5.73 -8.46 -0.25
N LEU A 85 -6.58 -7.49 0.06
CA LEU A 85 -7.01 -7.21 1.44
C LEU A 85 -7.64 -8.46 2.09
N LEU A 86 -8.55 -9.13 1.38
CA LEU A 86 -9.19 -10.36 1.87
C LEU A 86 -8.17 -11.50 2.09
N ARG A 87 -7.17 -11.63 1.22
CA ARG A 87 -6.08 -12.61 1.37
C ARG A 87 -5.20 -12.30 2.58
N ILE A 88 -4.85 -11.04 2.80
CA ILE A 88 -4.11 -10.60 4.00
C ILE A 88 -4.92 -10.93 5.25
N ALA A 89 -6.21 -10.61 5.25
CA ALA A 89 -7.10 -10.89 6.38
C ALA A 89 -7.30 -12.39 6.65
N GLY A 90 -7.25 -13.23 5.61
CA GLY A 90 -7.26 -14.68 5.73
C GLY A 90 -5.94 -15.30 6.19
N CYS A 91 -4.82 -14.57 6.09
CA CYS A 91 -3.50 -15.08 6.44
C CYS A 91 -3.24 -14.94 7.94
N ILE A 92 -3.17 -16.07 8.66
CA ILE A 92 -3.00 -16.11 10.12
C ILE A 92 -1.75 -15.35 10.58
N SER A 93 -0.65 -15.43 9.82
CA SER A 93 0.61 -14.77 10.17
C SER A 93 0.63 -13.27 9.88
N LEU A 94 -0.31 -12.72 9.10
CA LEU A 94 -0.30 -11.31 8.71
C LEU A 94 -1.46 -10.51 9.28
N ARG A 95 -2.64 -11.12 9.42
CA ARG A 95 -3.87 -10.43 9.86
C ARG A 95 -3.74 -9.74 11.22
N GLY A 96 -2.88 -10.27 12.09
CA GLY A 96 -2.62 -9.73 13.42
C GLY A 96 -1.78 -8.45 13.42
N TYR A 97 -1.16 -8.07 12.31
CA TYR A 97 -0.35 -6.85 12.21
C TYR A 97 -1.14 -5.65 11.70
N VAL A 98 -2.24 -5.87 10.98
CA VAL A 98 -3.05 -4.77 10.43
C VAL A 98 -3.77 -4.01 11.54
N ARG A 99 -3.53 -2.70 11.61
CA ARG A 99 -4.16 -1.74 12.53
C ARG A 99 -5.03 -0.74 11.79
N GLU A 100 -4.62 -0.35 10.59
CA GLU A 100 -5.36 0.60 9.76
C GLU A 100 -5.53 0.06 8.34
N VAL A 101 -6.75 0.19 7.81
CA VAL A 101 -7.04 0.00 6.39
C VAL A 101 -7.46 1.33 5.82
N ALA A 102 -6.71 1.85 4.86
CA ALA A 102 -7.04 3.06 4.14
C ALA A 102 -7.55 2.68 2.74
N PHE A 103 -8.69 3.21 2.33
CA PHE A 103 -9.11 3.16 0.94
C PHE A 103 -8.76 4.48 0.28
N GLY A 104 -7.86 4.43 -0.68
CA GLY A 104 -7.44 5.61 -1.40
C GLY A 104 -8.42 5.98 -2.52
N PRO A 105 -8.38 7.23 -2.99
CA PRO A 105 -9.21 7.66 -4.10
C PRO A 105 -8.57 7.27 -5.45
N GLU A 106 -7.44 6.55 -5.43
CA GLU A 106 -6.82 6.05 -6.65
C GLU A 106 -7.82 5.15 -7.37
N LEU A 107 -8.12 5.49 -8.62
CA LEU A 107 -8.96 4.71 -9.51
C LEU A 107 -8.28 4.58 -10.85
N ILE A 108 -8.66 3.54 -11.59
CA ILE A 108 -8.24 3.40 -12.97
C ILE A 108 -8.99 4.46 -13.78
N ASN A 109 -8.27 5.48 -14.26
CA ASN A 109 -8.85 6.51 -15.11
C ASN A 109 -9.38 5.87 -16.42
N PRO A 110 -10.69 5.91 -16.71
CA PRO A 110 -11.24 5.33 -17.94
C PRO A 110 -10.80 6.08 -19.20
N HIS A 111 -10.37 7.33 -19.07
CA HIS A 111 -9.94 8.22 -20.15
C HIS A 111 -8.54 8.79 -19.83
N PRO A 112 -7.50 7.96 -19.83
CA PRO A 112 -6.14 8.42 -19.59
C PRO A 112 -5.76 9.42 -20.68
N ASN A 113 -5.32 10.62 -20.31
CA ASN A 113 -4.89 11.60 -21.29
C ASN A 113 -3.54 11.19 -21.88
N PRO A 114 -3.44 10.86 -23.19
CA PRO A 114 -2.20 10.37 -23.79
C PRO A 114 -1.07 11.40 -23.75
N ARG A 115 -1.39 12.68 -23.50
CA ARG A 115 -0.41 13.78 -23.40
C ARG A 115 0.38 13.75 -22.08
N TRP A 116 -0.10 13.03 -21.07
CA TRP A 116 0.62 12.89 -19.80
C TRP A 116 1.70 11.80 -19.83
N TYR A 117 1.73 11.00 -20.90
CA TYR A 117 2.77 10.00 -21.07
C TYR A 117 3.95 10.58 -21.84
N ILE A 118 5.14 10.47 -21.24
CA ILE A 118 6.41 10.98 -21.77
C ILE A 118 6.72 10.36 -23.14
N ASP A 119 6.28 9.11 -23.36
CA ASP A 119 6.43 8.41 -24.63
C ASP A 119 5.11 7.79 -25.10
N ARG A 120 4.58 8.29 -26.23
CA ARG A 120 3.37 7.76 -26.86
C ARG A 120 3.51 6.33 -27.37
N LYS A 121 4.71 5.87 -27.73
CA LYS A 121 4.94 4.49 -28.19
C LYS A 121 4.77 3.53 -27.02
N VAL A 122 5.37 3.86 -25.87
CA VAL A 122 5.22 3.10 -24.62
C VAL A 122 3.74 3.05 -24.20
N TRP A 123 3.01 4.18 -24.32
CA TRP A 123 1.58 4.18 -24.01
C TRP A 123 0.78 3.21 -24.89
N LYS A 124 1.02 3.17 -26.19
CA LYS A 124 0.29 2.24 -27.09
C LYS A 124 0.48 0.78 -26.70
N GLU A 125 1.64 0.41 -26.19
CA GLU A 125 1.90 -0.95 -25.70
C GLU A 125 1.15 -1.24 -24.39
N GLN A 126 0.97 -0.22 -23.55
CA GLN A 126 0.27 -0.32 -22.26
C GLN A 126 -1.25 -0.11 -22.37
N GLU A 127 -1.74 0.50 -23.45
CA GLU A 127 -3.15 0.85 -23.66
C GLU A 127 -4.05 -0.38 -23.60
N LEU A 128 -3.65 -1.50 -24.20
CA LEU A 128 -4.43 -2.75 -24.13
C LEU A 128 -4.55 -3.27 -22.70
N ALA A 129 -3.47 -3.21 -21.92
CA ALA A 129 -3.48 -3.60 -20.52
C ALA A 129 -4.35 -2.66 -19.69
N HIS A 130 -4.27 -1.35 -19.96
CA HIS A 130 -5.09 -0.33 -19.31
C HIS A 130 -6.59 -0.53 -19.60
N LEU A 131 -6.97 -0.70 -20.86
CA LEU A 131 -8.37 -0.97 -21.26
C LEU A 131 -8.91 -2.24 -20.61
N LYS A 132 -8.07 -3.27 -20.48
CA LYS A 132 -8.43 -4.48 -19.73
C LYS A 132 -8.71 -4.17 -18.26
N LEU A 133 -7.87 -3.38 -17.61
CA LEU A 133 -8.08 -2.96 -16.22
C LEU A 133 -9.36 -2.13 -16.05
N VAL A 134 -9.64 -1.19 -16.96
CA VAL A 134 -10.89 -0.42 -16.98
C VAL A 134 -12.10 -1.35 -17.10
N ARG A 135 -12.03 -2.33 -18.00
CA ARG A 135 -13.11 -3.31 -18.18
C ARG A 135 -13.33 -4.13 -16.91
N GLU A 136 -12.27 -4.63 -16.30
CA GLU A 136 -12.35 -5.41 -15.05
C GLU A 136 -12.92 -4.57 -13.90
N GLN A 137 -12.61 -3.28 -13.85
CA GLN A 137 -13.20 -2.35 -12.87
C GLN A 137 -14.70 -2.16 -13.12
N ASN A 138 -15.10 -1.88 -14.38
CA ASN A 138 -16.51 -1.74 -14.74
C ASN A 138 -17.31 -3.02 -14.44
N ASP A 139 -16.77 -4.18 -14.80
CA ASP A 139 -17.39 -5.48 -14.50
C ASP A 139 -17.52 -5.69 -12.99
N PHE A 140 -16.53 -5.25 -12.21
CA PHE A 140 -16.56 -5.33 -10.76
C PHE A 140 -17.63 -4.41 -10.14
N ASP A 141 -17.75 -3.18 -10.63
CA ASP A 141 -18.71 -2.18 -10.15
C ASP A 141 -20.16 -2.54 -10.53
N ASN A 142 -20.35 -3.24 -11.65
CA ASN A 142 -21.65 -3.74 -12.08
C ASN A 142 -22.18 -4.90 -11.22
N ILE A 143 -21.32 -5.58 -10.44
CA ILE A 143 -21.77 -6.66 -9.55
C ILE A 143 -22.20 -6.05 -8.22
N ASP A 144 -23.52 -5.90 -8.06
CA ASP A 144 -24.11 -5.26 -6.90
C ASP A 144 -23.62 -5.88 -5.57
N GLY A 145 -23.20 -5.00 -4.66
CA GLY A 145 -22.71 -5.33 -3.34
C GLY A 145 -21.48 -6.25 -3.26
N LEU A 146 -20.77 -6.56 -4.36
CA LEU A 146 -19.58 -7.42 -4.28
C LEU A 146 -18.44 -6.76 -3.50
N ALA A 147 -18.13 -5.50 -3.80
CA ALA A 147 -17.11 -4.73 -3.09
C ALA A 147 -17.40 -4.67 -1.58
N LYS A 148 -18.65 -4.33 -1.23
CA LYS A 148 -19.15 -4.34 0.15
C LYS A 148 -18.91 -5.67 0.84
N ARG A 149 -19.34 -6.78 0.24
CA ARG A 149 -19.16 -8.13 0.80
C ARG A 149 -17.70 -8.49 1.04
N ILE A 150 -16.81 -8.16 0.10
CA ILE A 150 -15.37 -8.43 0.23
C ILE A 150 -14.77 -7.60 1.37
N ILE A 151 -15.08 -6.30 1.43
CA ILE A 151 -14.62 -5.40 2.48
C ILE A 151 -15.11 -5.89 3.84
N GLU A 152 -16.41 -6.12 4.00
CA GLU A 152 -16.99 -6.63 5.26
C GLU A 152 -16.34 -7.96 5.69
N ALA A 153 -16.16 -8.89 4.76
CA ALA A 153 -15.52 -10.17 5.05
C ALA A 153 -14.06 -10.02 5.47
N ALA A 154 -13.33 -9.09 4.87
CA ALA A 154 -11.94 -8.84 5.21
C ALA A 154 -11.82 -8.13 6.57
N LEU A 155 -12.56 -7.05 6.80
CA LEU A 155 -12.49 -6.28 8.05
C LEU A 155 -12.87 -7.12 9.27
N LYS A 156 -13.91 -7.98 9.16
CA LYS A 156 -14.31 -8.92 10.24
C LYS A 156 -13.21 -9.93 10.62
N ARG A 157 -12.22 -10.15 9.74
CA ARG A 157 -11.12 -11.12 9.95
C ARG A 157 -9.83 -10.47 10.46
N LEU A 158 -9.80 -9.14 10.61
CA LEU A 158 -8.65 -8.40 11.13
C LEU A 158 -8.82 -8.16 12.63
N PRO A 159 -8.22 -9.00 13.51
CA PRO A 159 -8.52 -8.99 14.95
C PRO A 159 -8.05 -7.73 15.67
N ASN A 160 -7.06 -7.03 15.11
CA ASN A 160 -6.44 -5.87 15.71
C ASN A 160 -6.71 -4.60 14.89
N LEU A 161 -7.73 -4.61 14.03
CA LEU A 161 -8.08 -3.42 13.26
C LEU A 161 -8.61 -2.33 14.19
N GLU A 162 -7.94 -1.18 14.19
CA GLU A 162 -8.26 -0.02 15.02
C GLU A 162 -8.96 1.08 14.21
N ARG A 163 -8.57 1.26 12.94
CA ARG A 163 -9.07 2.35 12.09
C ARG A 163 -9.36 1.87 10.66
N VAL A 164 -10.45 2.38 10.10
CA VAL A 164 -10.69 2.36 8.64
C VAL A 164 -10.75 3.81 8.18
N ARG A 165 -9.96 4.14 7.16
CA ARG A 165 -9.84 5.49 6.63
C ARG A 165 -10.23 5.51 5.16
N LEU A 166 -10.79 6.63 4.74
CA LEU A 166 -11.09 6.94 3.36
C LEU A 166 -10.24 8.14 3.02
N ASP A 167 -9.23 7.95 2.17
CA ASP A 167 -8.48 9.11 1.68
C ASP A 167 -9.38 9.78 0.63
N CYS A 168 -9.59 11.08 0.81
CA CYS A 168 -10.22 11.92 -0.20
C CYS A 168 -9.13 12.57 -1.03
N PHE A 169 -9.41 12.91 -2.29
CA PHE A 169 -8.62 13.95 -2.94
C PHE A 169 -8.77 15.25 -2.14
N PRO A 170 -7.68 16.04 -1.95
CA PRO A 170 -7.82 17.35 -1.33
C PRO A 170 -8.85 18.18 -2.11
N GLN A 171 -9.92 18.58 -1.44
CA GLN A 171 -10.90 19.50 -1.99
C GLN A 171 -10.35 20.92 -1.91
N GLU A 172 -9.49 21.36 -2.82
CA GLU A 172 -9.06 22.77 -2.80
C GLU A 172 -8.97 23.40 -4.20
N GLY A 173 -10.04 24.12 -4.56
CA GLY A 173 -9.89 25.57 -4.74
C GLY A 173 -9.42 26.14 -6.08
N ASN A 174 -9.50 25.43 -7.21
CA ASN A 174 -9.31 26.06 -8.53
C ASN A 174 -10.29 25.57 -9.61
N GLU A 175 -11.19 26.47 -10.00
CA GLU A 175 -12.39 26.22 -10.81
C GLU A 175 -12.17 25.80 -12.29
N LEU A 176 -10.95 25.57 -12.79
CA LEU A 176 -10.77 25.66 -14.26
C LEU A 176 -10.21 24.48 -15.04
N ASN A 177 -9.84 23.32 -14.46
CA ASN A 177 -9.48 22.15 -15.30
C ASN A 177 -9.61 20.75 -14.66
N GLU A 178 -10.06 20.61 -13.41
CA GLU A 178 -9.99 19.33 -12.66
C GLU A 178 -11.18 18.38 -12.86
N ARG A 179 -12.06 18.65 -13.83
CA ARG A 179 -13.26 17.81 -14.08
C ARG A 179 -12.93 16.40 -14.55
N GLU A 180 -11.73 16.11 -15.05
CA GLU A 180 -11.38 14.78 -15.58
C GLU A 180 -10.89 13.79 -14.52
N TRP A 181 -10.39 14.25 -13.36
CA TRP A 181 -9.90 13.35 -12.29
C TRP A 181 -10.94 13.13 -11.19
N THR A 182 -11.80 14.11 -10.97
CA THR A 182 -12.91 14.07 -10.00
C THR A 182 -14.17 13.37 -10.52
N THR A 183 -14.26 13.12 -11.83
CA THR A 183 -15.29 12.25 -12.43
C THR A 183 -14.94 10.77 -12.40
N SER A 184 -13.89 10.41 -11.65
CA SER A 184 -13.61 9.03 -11.32
C SER A 184 -14.67 8.53 -10.32
N TYR A 185 -15.56 7.66 -10.81
CA TYR A 185 -16.52 6.92 -10.00
C TYR A 185 -15.76 6.04 -9.02
N GLY A 186 -15.72 6.37 -7.72
CA GLY A 186 -15.19 5.39 -6.75
C GLY A 186 -14.67 5.97 -5.45
N SER A 187 -15.55 5.88 -4.46
CA SER A 187 -15.37 5.96 -3.00
C SER A 187 -16.73 6.41 -2.48
N ALA A 188 -17.20 7.59 -2.90
CA ALA A 188 -18.54 8.10 -2.59
C ALA A 188 -19.70 7.17 -3.03
N SER A 189 -19.61 6.51 -4.19
CA SER A 189 -20.65 5.56 -4.67
C SER A 189 -20.72 4.30 -3.82
N ILE A 190 -19.56 3.71 -3.49
CA ILE A 190 -19.45 2.52 -2.64
C ILE A 190 -19.80 2.86 -1.19
N LEU A 191 -19.48 4.06 -0.70
CA LEU A 191 -19.86 4.57 0.62
C LEU A 191 -21.37 4.72 0.77
N ARG A 192 -22.04 5.32 -0.22
CA ARG A 192 -23.50 5.40 -0.28
C ARG A 192 -24.15 4.01 -0.25
N GLN A 193 -23.53 2.99 -0.87
CA GLN A 193 -24.03 1.61 -0.85
C GLN A 193 -23.78 0.88 0.49
N ILE A 194 -22.78 1.28 1.28
CA ILE A 194 -22.54 0.74 2.62
C ILE A 194 -23.23 1.53 3.73
N GLY A 195 -23.96 2.59 3.40
CA GLY A 195 -24.76 3.39 4.33
C GLY A 195 -23.95 4.45 5.09
N TRP A 196 -22.87 4.95 4.48
CA TRP A 196 -22.01 6.01 4.99
C TRP A 196 -21.98 7.20 4.01
#